data_AF-A0A386C7F2-F1
#
_entry.id   AF-A0A386C7F2-F1
#
_cell.length_a   1.000
_cell.length_b   1.000
_cell.length_c   1.000
_cell.angle_alpha   90.00
_cell.angle_beta   90.00
_cell.angle_gamma   90.00
#
_symmetry.space_group_name_H-M   'P 1'
#
loop_
_entity.id
_entity.type
_entity.pdbx_description
1 polymer ?
#
loop_
_entity_poly.entity_id
_entity_poly.type
_entity_poly.pdbx_seq_one_letter_code
_entity_poly.pdbx_strand_id
1 'polypeptide(L)'
;MKGRARRGPTFREVALIHAVARLALHPHITSIQASWVKLGPDGIAACLRAGVNDLGGTLMNETITRSAGAAHGQEMLPERMETLIRSAGRRPVQRTTLYEAVSAERRRVSLAAAPLAEVVNTPARKYQREADSASV
;
A
#
# COMPACT_ATOMS: atom_id res chain seq x y z
N MET A 1 -16.40 -1.96 21.30
CA MET A 1 -16.86 -2.50 20.00
C MET A 1 -17.54 -3.86 20.27
N LYS A 2 -18.81 -4.07 19.88
CA LYS A 2 -19.66 -5.21 20.32
C LYS A 2 -19.32 -6.60 19.71
N GLY A 3 -18.10 -6.85 19.23
CA GLY A 3 -17.58 -8.20 18.89
C GLY A 3 -18.32 -9.02 17.82
N ARG A 4 -19.35 -8.48 17.15
CA ARG A 4 -20.21 -9.18 16.18
C ARG A 4 -19.74 -9.10 14.72
N ALA A 5 -18.58 -8.49 14.46
CA ALA A 5 -18.04 -8.42 13.11
C ALA A 5 -17.49 -9.80 12.71
N ARG A 6 -17.76 -10.23 11.47
CA ARG A 6 -17.12 -11.43 10.91
C ARG A 6 -15.61 -11.29 10.95
N ARG A 7 -14.89 -12.40 11.07
CA ARG A 7 -13.44 -12.40 10.91
C ARG A 7 -13.06 -11.82 9.53
N GLY A 8 -11.94 -11.12 9.49
CA GLY A 8 -11.35 -10.67 8.24
C GLY A 8 -11.06 -11.85 7.31
N PRO A 9 -10.91 -11.60 6.00
CA PRO A 9 -10.62 -12.65 5.05
C PRO A 9 -9.31 -13.36 5.39
N THR A 10 -9.31 -14.68 5.22
CA THR A 10 -8.12 -15.51 5.24
C THR A 10 -7.23 -15.18 4.04
N PHE A 11 -5.94 -15.51 4.13
CA PHE A 11 -5.02 -15.35 3.00
C PHE A 11 -5.47 -16.13 1.76
N ARG A 12 -6.04 -17.31 1.95
CA ARG A 12 -6.59 -18.12 0.86
C ARG A 12 -7.73 -17.39 0.14
N GLU A 13 -8.65 -16.78 0.87
CA GLU A 13 -9.74 -15.98 0.28
C GLU A 13 -9.19 -14.75 -0.46
N VAL A 14 -8.15 -14.11 0.07
CA VAL A 14 -7.46 -13.01 -0.63
C VAL A 14 -6.85 -13.49 -1.94
N ALA A 15 -6.12 -14.60 -1.97
CA ALA A 15 -5.53 -15.10 -3.21
C ALA A 15 -6.60 -15.48 -4.24
N LEU A 16 -7.67 -16.15 -3.78
CA LEU A 16 -8.77 -16.59 -4.65
C LEU A 16 -9.52 -15.42 -5.27
N ILE A 17 -9.83 -14.36 -4.50
CA ILE A 17 -10.61 -13.25 -5.05
C ILE A 17 -9.82 -12.50 -6.14
N HIS A 18 -8.49 -12.41 -6.03
CA HIS A 18 -7.66 -11.83 -7.09
C HIS A 18 -7.63 -12.71 -8.35
N ALA A 19 -7.54 -14.03 -8.20
CA ALA A 19 -7.60 -14.97 -9.33
C ALA A 19 -8.96 -14.93 -10.03
N VAL A 20 -10.05 -14.93 -9.27
CA VAL A 20 -11.41 -14.79 -9.80
C VAL A 20 -11.56 -13.45 -10.52
N ALA A 21 -11.09 -12.34 -9.93
CA ALA A 21 -11.14 -11.04 -10.58
C ALA A 21 -10.38 -11.03 -11.92
N ARG A 22 -9.20 -11.68 -12.00
CA ARG A 22 -8.44 -11.80 -13.25
C ARG A 22 -9.24 -12.51 -14.33
N LEU A 23 -9.93 -13.58 -13.99
CA LEU A 23 -10.70 -14.36 -14.95
C LEU A 23 -12.01 -13.65 -15.34
N ALA A 24 -12.77 -13.17 -14.35
CA ALA A 24 -14.11 -12.63 -14.55
C ALA A 24 -14.12 -11.24 -15.18
N LEU A 25 -13.10 -10.41 -14.91
CA LEU A 25 -13.07 -9.03 -15.39
C LEU A 25 -12.28 -8.87 -16.69
N HIS A 26 -11.63 -9.93 -17.17
CA HIS A 26 -10.99 -9.92 -18.47
C HIS A 26 -12.04 -9.97 -19.59
N PRO A 27 -11.90 -9.17 -20.68
CA PRO A 27 -10.78 -8.27 -21.00
C PRO A 27 -10.94 -6.82 -20.51
N HIS A 28 -12.06 -6.47 -19.87
CA HIS A 28 -12.45 -5.09 -19.64
C HIS A 28 -11.67 -4.36 -18.53
N ILE A 29 -11.29 -5.06 -17.47
CA ILE A 29 -10.45 -4.51 -16.40
C ILE A 29 -9.12 -5.26 -16.41
N THR A 30 -8.12 -4.64 -17.03
CA THR A 30 -6.82 -5.28 -17.28
C THR A 30 -5.87 -5.16 -16.09
N SER A 31 -6.04 -4.15 -15.24
CA SER A 31 -5.24 -3.96 -14.03
C SER A 31 -5.97 -4.41 -12.77
N ILE A 32 -5.30 -5.24 -11.98
CA ILE A 32 -5.75 -5.72 -10.68
C ILE A 32 -4.65 -5.40 -9.67
N GLN A 33 -5.01 -4.59 -8.69
CA GLN A 33 -4.08 -4.08 -7.68
C GLN A 33 -4.14 -4.90 -6.39
N ALA A 34 -2.97 -5.21 -5.84
CA ALA A 34 -2.83 -5.70 -4.46
C ALA A 34 -2.02 -4.73 -3.60
N SER A 35 -2.42 -4.56 -2.35
CA SER A 35 -1.79 -3.64 -1.41
C SER A 35 -0.65 -4.33 -0.65
N TRP A 36 0.59 -3.94 -0.93
CA TRP A 36 1.77 -4.54 -0.28
C TRP A 36 1.86 -4.23 1.21
N VAL A 37 1.35 -3.08 1.68
CA VAL A 37 1.30 -2.76 3.13
C VAL A 37 0.42 -3.72 3.91
N LYS A 38 -0.63 -4.26 3.28
CA LYS A 38 -1.55 -5.22 3.91
C LYS A 38 -1.03 -6.64 3.85
N LEU A 39 -0.38 -7.00 2.74
CA LEU A 39 -0.06 -8.40 2.41
C LEU A 39 1.40 -8.76 2.69
N GLY A 40 2.27 -7.78 2.86
CA GLY A 40 3.71 -7.98 2.93
C GLY A 40 4.30 -8.57 1.65
N PRO A 41 5.62 -8.81 1.62
CA PRO A 41 6.31 -9.35 0.44
C PRO A 41 5.77 -10.72 -0.01
N ASP A 42 5.58 -11.65 0.93
CA ASP A 42 5.15 -13.01 0.62
C ASP A 42 3.72 -13.05 0.06
N GLY A 43 2.83 -12.26 0.64
CA GLY A 43 1.45 -12.15 0.17
C GLY A 43 1.38 -11.53 -1.22
N ILE A 44 2.20 -10.52 -1.50
CA ILE A 44 2.32 -9.93 -2.84
C ILE A 44 2.87 -10.94 -3.85
N ALA A 45 3.91 -11.70 -3.50
CA ALA A 45 4.46 -12.73 -4.38
C ALA A 45 3.39 -13.77 -4.76
N ALA A 46 2.55 -14.18 -3.81
CA ALA A 46 1.42 -15.07 -4.10
C ALA A 46 0.36 -14.41 -4.98
N CYS A 47 -0.03 -13.17 -4.67
CA CYS A 47 -1.01 -12.42 -5.46
C CYS A 47 -0.56 -12.20 -6.91
N LEU A 48 0.73 -11.92 -7.16
CA LEU A 48 1.31 -11.82 -8.51
C LEU A 48 1.17 -13.13 -9.32
N ARG A 49 1.23 -14.28 -8.65
CA ARG A 49 0.93 -15.59 -9.27
C ARG A 49 -0.56 -15.81 -9.47
N ALA A 50 -1.40 -15.18 -8.66
CA ALA A 50 -2.86 -15.23 -8.73
C ALA A 50 -3.49 -14.18 -9.68
N GLY A 51 -2.72 -13.54 -10.55
CA GLY A 51 -3.24 -12.65 -11.60
C GLY A 51 -3.20 -11.14 -11.28
N VAL A 52 -2.68 -10.75 -10.12
CA VAL A 52 -2.35 -9.34 -9.83
C VAL A 52 -1.22 -8.87 -10.73
N ASN A 53 -1.31 -7.64 -11.21
CA ASN A 53 -0.28 -6.99 -12.02
C ASN A 53 0.05 -5.56 -11.54
N ASP A 54 -0.57 -5.10 -10.45
CA ASP A 54 -0.33 -3.77 -9.90
C ASP A 54 -0.15 -3.85 -8.37
N LEU A 55 0.87 -3.15 -7.85
CA LEU A 55 1.20 -3.12 -6.43
C LEU A 55 0.84 -1.76 -5.77
N GLY A 56 0.20 -0.87 -6.53
CA GLY A 56 -0.27 0.45 -6.10
C GLY A 56 0.78 1.55 -6.16
N GLY A 57 1.94 1.33 -5.50
CA GLY A 57 3.05 2.28 -5.51
C GLY A 57 3.91 2.21 -4.25
N THR A 58 4.93 3.06 -4.20
CA THR A 58 5.84 3.20 -3.06
C THR A 58 5.24 4.11 -2.00
N LEU A 59 5.52 3.83 -0.72
CA LEU A 59 5.16 4.72 0.39
C LEU A 59 6.42 5.18 1.12
N MET A 60 6.34 6.40 1.63
CA MET A 60 7.39 7.11 2.36
C MET A 60 6.75 7.76 3.60
N ASN A 61 7.31 7.50 4.79
CA ASN A 61 6.86 8.11 6.06
C ASN A 61 5.37 7.89 6.41
N GLU A 62 4.91 6.64 6.39
CA GLU A 62 3.51 6.32 6.68
C GLU A 62 3.20 6.29 8.21
N THR A 63 2.78 7.43 8.76
CA THR A 63 2.42 7.60 10.19
C THR A 63 1.01 7.10 10.53
N ILE A 64 0.10 6.99 9.55
CA ILE A 64 -1.29 6.53 9.77
C ILE A 64 -1.33 5.02 10.01
N THR A 65 -0.61 4.25 9.19
CA THR A 65 -0.53 2.78 9.33
C THR A 65 0.14 2.35 10.65
N ARG A 66 1.10 3.14 11.15
CA ARG A 66 1.70 2.99 12.50
C ARG A 66 0.64 3.03 13.59
N SER A 67 -0.26 4.01 13.52
CA SER A 67 -1.31 4.22 14.54
C SER A 67 -2.42 3.17 14.47
N ALA A 68 -2.57 2.50 13.32
CA ALA A 68 -3.56 1.46 13.07
C ALA A 68 -3.07 0.01 13.35
N GLY A 69 -1.82 -0.18 13.77
CA GLY A 69 -1.30 -1.47 14.23
C GLY A 69 -0.88 -2.46 13.13
N ALA A 70 -0.62 -2.02 11.90
CA ALA A 70 -0.09 -2.92 10.87
C ALA A 70 1.42 -3.15 11.07
N ALA A 71 1.86 -4.42 10.98
CA ALA A 71 3.24 -4.83 11.23
C ALA A 71 4.19 -4.66 10.03
N HIS A 72 3.66 -4.39 8.82
CA HIS A 72 4.44 -4.31 7.59
C HIS A 72 4.40 -2.91 6.97
N GLY A 73 5.58 -2.39 6.60
CA GLY A 73 5.71 -1.30 5.64
C GLY A 73 5.70 0.11 6.21
N GLN A 74 6.83 0.56 6.74
CA GLN A 74 7.07 1.99 6.98
C GLN A 74 7.56 2.70 5.71
N GLU A 75 8.18 1.93 4.82
CA GLU A 75 8.74 2.38 3.56
C GLU A 75 8.84 1.19 2.60
N MET A 76 8.52 1.44 1.33
CA MET A 76 8.85 0.54 0.23
C MET A 76 9.55 1.35 -0.84
N LEU A 77 10.87 1.25 -0.88
CA LEU A 77 11.68 1.85 -1.93
C LEU A 77 11.37 1.22 -3.30
N PRO A 78 11.47 1.98 -4.40
CA PRO A 78 11.25 1.45 -5.74
C PRO A 78 12.10 0.20 -6.04
N GLU A 79 13.37 0.18 -5.61
CA GLU A 79 14.30 -0.95 -5.82
C GLU A 79 13.81 -2.23 -5.15
N ARG A 80 13.26 -2.10 -3.93
CA ARG A 80 12.70 -3.25 -3.19
C ARG A 80 11.45 -3.76 -3.88
N MET A 81 10.59 -2.87 -4.35
CA MET A 81 9.40 -3.24 -5.13
C MET A 81 9.80 -3.95 -6.43
N GLU A 82 10.77 -3.42 -7.18
CA GLU A 82 11.23 -4.06 -8.40
C GLU A 82 11.88 -5.43 -8.13
N THR A 83 12.64 -5.56 -7.04
CA THR A 83 13.24 -6.84 -6.62
C THR A 83 12.16 -7.88 -6.32
N LEU A 84 11.09 -7.49 -5.61
CA LEU A 84 9.95 -8.36 -5.32
C LEU A 84 9.20 -8.79 -6.59
N ILE A 85 9.00 -7.87 -7.54
CA ILE A 85 8.35 -8.20 -8.81
C ILE A 85 9.22 -9.19 -9.61
N ARG A 86 10.54 -8.95 -9.66
CA ARG A 86 11.49 -9.85 -10.36
C ARG A 86 11.58 -11.22 -9.70
N SER A 87 11.58 -11.31 -8.37
CA SER A 87 11.62 -12.59 -7.66
C SER A 87 10.39 -13.45 -7.93
N ALA A 88 9.26 -12.83 -8.29
CA ALA A 88 8.06 -13.51 -8.77
C ALA A 88 8.07 -13.84 -10.28
N GLY A 89 9.21 -13.68 -10.97
CA GLY A 89 9.36 -13.97 -12.40
C GLY A 89 8.65 -12.98 -13.33
N ARG A 90 8.38 -11.75 -12.86
CA ARG A 90 7.69 -10.71 -13.62
C ARG A 90 8.63 -9.54 -13.97
N ARG A 91 8.25 -8.77 -14.99
CA ARG A 91 8.97 -7.54 -15.38
C ARG A 91 8.37 -6.33 -14.66
N PRO A 92 9.13 -5.61 -13.83
CA PRO A 92 8.63 -4.39 -13.20
C PRO A 92 8.46 -3.27 -14.21
N VAL A 93 7.36 -2.54 -14.10
CA VAL A 93 7.07 -1.33 -14.88
C VAL A 93 6.49 -0.29 -13.92
N GLN A 94 7.12 0.87 -13.85
CA GLN A 94 6.56 2.01 -13.15
C GLN A 94 5.54 2.68 -14.08
N ARG A 95 4.35 2.98 -13.54
CA ARG A 95 3.20 3.44 -14.33
C ARG A 95 2.74 4.85 -13.97
N THR A 96 2.09 5.51 -14.91
CA THR A 96 1.27 6.70 -14.67
C THR A 96 -0.10 6.31 -14.06
N THR A 97 -0.92 7.30 -13.73
CA THR A 97 -2.32 7.07 -13.32
C THR A 97 -3.17 6.47 -14.45
N LEU A 98 -2.76 6.68 -15.70
CA LEU A 98 -3.40 6.11 -16.89
C LEU A 98 -2.84 4.71 -17.25
N TYR A 99 -2.03 4.10 -16.38
CA TYR A 99 -1.39 2.79 -16.59
C TYR A 99 -0.39 2.73 -17.75
N GLU A 100 0.13 3.88 -18.18
CA GLU A 100 1.19 3.97 -19.20
C GLU A 100 2.57 3.90 -18.55
N ALA A 101 3.59 3.53 -19.32
CA ALA A 101 4.98 3.56 -18.84
C ALA A 101 5.41 5.01 -18.52
N VAL A 102 6.09 5.21 -17.40
CA VAL A 102 6.66 6.52 -17.06
C VAL A 102 7.89 6.85 -17.92
N SER A 103 8.21 8.14 -18.05
CA SER A 103 9.43 8.57 -18.74
C SER A 103 10.69 8.08 -18.02
N ALA A 104 11.77 7.90 -18.79
CA ALA A 104 13.07 7.48 -18.25
C ALA A 104 13.58 8.44 -17.16
N GLU A 105 13.34 9.73 -17.33
CA GLU A 105 13.66 10.76 -16.33
C GLU A 105 12.91 10.51 -15.01
N ARG A 106 11.59 10.33 -15.06
CA ARG A 106 10.79 10.06 -13.86
C ARG A 106 11.24 8.78 -13.14
N ARG A 107 11.60 7.73 -13.89
CA ARG A 107 12.15 6.51 -13.32
C ARG A 107 13.49 6.76 -12.62
N ARG A 108 14.41 7.52 -13.24
CA ARG A 108 15.70 7.87 -12.61
C ARG A 108 15.50 8.66 -11.32
N VAL A 109 14.64 9.68 -11.33
CA VAL A 109 14.33 10.49 -10.14
C VAL A 109 13.79 9.61 -9.01
N SER A 110 12.93 8.65 -9.32
CA SER A 110 12.38 7.72 -8.34
C SER A 110 13.47 6.86 -7.67
N LEU A 111 14.43 6.35 -8.45
CA LEU A 111 15.51 5.48 -7.96
C LEU A 111 16.65 6.25 -7.27
N ALA A 112 16.68 7.57 -7.41
CA ALA A 112 17.69 8.44 -6.79
C ALA A 112 17.13 9.20 -5.58
N ALA A 113 15.98 8.76 -5.03
CA ALA A 113 15.39 9.40 -3.86
C ALA A 113 16.31 9.27 -2.65
N ALA A 114 16.51 10.39 -1.94
CA ALA A 114 17.28 10.39 -0.69
C ALA A 114 16.58 9.55 0.39
N PRO A 115 17.34 8.96 1.34
CA PRO A 115 16.76 8.26 2.47
C PRO A 115 15.77 9.14 3.25
N LEU A 116 14.74 8.52 3.84
CA LEU A 116 13.77 9.26 4.62
C LEU A 116 14.42 9.89 5.85
N ALA A 117 14.21 11.20 6.01
CA ALA A 117 14.49 11.89 7.25
C ALA A 117 13.49 11.46 8.34
N GLU A 118 13.98 11.41 9.58
CA GLU A 118 13.15 11.04 10.72
C GLU A 118 12.03 12.05 10.96
N VAL A 119 10.79 11.56 11.11
CA VAL A 119 9.62 12.42 11.31
C VAL A 119 9.58 12.91 12.75
N VAL A 120 9.87 14.20 12.96
CA VAL A 120 9.64 14.88 14.24
C VAL A 120 8.14 15.17 14.37
N ASN A 121 7.45 14.39 15.20
CA ASN A 121 6.02 14.58 15.47
C ASN A 121 5.85 15.64 16.58
N THR A 122 5.58 16.89 16.21
CA THR A 122 5.23 17.93 17.19
C THR A 122 3.83 17.63 17.75
N PRO A 123 3.67 17.43 19.07
CA PRO A 123 2.36 17.17 19.65
C PRO A 123 1.42 18.36 19.43
N ALA A 124 0.17 18.09 19.02
CA ALA A 124 -0.84 19.13 18.95
C ALA A 124 -1.11 19.68 20.37
N ARG A 125 -1.06 21.00 20.55
CA ARG A 125 -1.42 21.64 21.81
C ARG A 125 -2.90 21.37 22.10
N LYS A 126 -3.20 20.82 23.29
CA LYS A 126 -4.57 20.63 23.77
C LYS A 126 -5.22 22.02 23.91
N TYR A 127 -6.24 22.29 23.12
CA TYR A 127 -7.09 23.47 23.32
C TYR A 127 -8.05 23.16 24.48
N GLN A 128 -7.80 23.73 25.67
CA GLN A 128 -8.79 23.72 26.75
C GLN A 128 -9.84 24.78 26.41
N ARG A 129 -11.10 24.36 26.22
CA ARG A 129 -12.21 25.32 26.23
C ARG A 129 -12.39 25.75 27.68
N GLU A 130 -12.14 27.02 27.97
CA GLU A 130 -12.60 27.63 29.22
C GLU A 130 -14.13 27.53 29.24
N ALA A 131 -14.66 26.88 30.28
CA ALA A 131 -16.08 26.85 30.52
C ALA A 131 -16.48 28.24 31.04
N ASP A 132 -17.23 29.00 30.24
CA ASP A 132 -17.90 30.21 30.71
C ASP A 132 -18.82 29.85 31.89
N SER A 133 -18.34 30.15 33.09
CA SER A 133 -19.15 30.14 34.30
C SER A 133 -20.07 31.37 34.28
N ALA A 134 -21.23 31.23 33.65
CA ALA A 134 -22.34 32.16 33.81
C ALA A 134 -22.97 31.93 35.20
N SER A 135 -22.65 32.80 36.15
CA SER A 135 -23.33 32.92 37.44
C SER A 135 -24.73 33.50 37.26
N VAL A 136 -25.72 32.79 37.81
CA VAL A 136 -27.09 33.26 38.09
C VAL A 136 -27.06 34.31 39.20
#